data_AF-A0A0Q9JM77-F1
#
_entry.id   AF-A0A0Q9JM77-F1
#
_cell.length_a   1.000
_cell.length_b   1.000
_cell.length_c   1.000
_cell.angle_alpha   90.00
_cell.angle_beta   90.00
_cell.angle_gamma   90.00
#
_symmetry.space_group_name_H-M   'P 1'
#
loop_
_entity.id
_entity.type
_entity.pdbx_description
1 polymer ?
#
loop_
_entity_poly.entity_id
_entity_poly.type
_entity_poly.pdbx_seq_one_letter_code
_entity_poly.pdbx_strand_id
1 'polypeptide(L)'
;MTEPHRPSTGLDQPAWYEVRLKGHIDQQWGDWFEGMTSTTESDGTTVLSGPLIDQAALHGLLRKVGDLGMTLISVNVVEPDDVE
;
A
#
# COMPACT_ATOMS: atom_id res chain seq x y z
N MET A 1 7.56 12.76 -27.64
CA MET A 1 6.93 11.55 -28.20
C MET A 1 6.20 10.93 -27.03
N THR A 2 4.87 10.91 -27.08
CA THR A 2 4.02 10.46 -25.98
C THR A 2 4.17 8.95 -25.86
N GLU A 3 4.84 8.49 -24.82
CA GLU A 3 4.88 7.08 -24.47
C GLU A 3 3.44 6.61 -24.24
N PRO A 4 2.95 5.57 -24.93
CA PRO A 4 1.65 5.02 -24.63
C PRO A 4 1.81 4.24 -23.32
N HIS A 5 1.54 4.88 -22.18
CA HIS A 5 1.23 4.17 -20.95
C HIS A 5 -0.07 3.40 -21.20
N ARG A 6 0.06 2.19 -21.77
CA ARG A 6 -1.03 1.22 -21.75
C ARG A 6 -1.33 0.98 -20.28
N PRO A 7 -2.55 1.22 -19.81
CA PRO A 7 -2.94 0.68 -18.52
C PRO A 7 -2.96 -0.83 -18.71
N SER A 8 -1.89 -1.49 -18.28
CA SER A 8 -1.84 -2.93 -18.08
C SER A 8 -2.75 -3.23 -16.89
N THR A 9 -4.06 -3.02 -17.05
CA THR A 9 -5.08 -3.45 -16.10
C THR A 9 -5.24 -4.96 -16.24
N GLY A 10 -4.17 -5.69 -15.93
CA GLY A 10 -4.29 -7.05 -15.43
C GLY A 10 -4.56 -6.89 -13.94
N LEU A 11 -5.82 -6.88 -13.53
CA LEU A 11 -6.26 -6.86 -12.12
C LEU A 11 -5.78 -8.09 -11.30
N ASP A 12 -4.89 -8.90 -11.88
CA ASP A 12 -4.42 -10.21 -11.45
C ASP A 12 -2.88 -10.32 -11.52
N GLN A 13 -2.17 -9.21 -11.84
CA GLN A 13 -0.71 -9.20 -11.83
C GLN A 13 -0.18 -8.62 -10.52
N PRO A 14 0.91 -9.20 -9.97
CA PRO A 14 1.55 -8.67 -8.79
C PRO A 14 2.07 -7.26 -9.08
N ALA A 15 1.68 -6.30 -8.25
CA ALA A 15 2.10 -4.91 -8.37
C ALA A 15 2.55 -4.39 -7.00
N TRP A 16 3.44 -3.40 -7.01
CA TRP A 16 3.87 -2.74 -5.79
C TRP A 16 2.85 -1.66 -5.44
N TYR A 17 2.38 -1.65 -4.20
CA TYR A 17 1.43 -0.65 -3.72
C TYR A 17 2.05 0.18 -2.62
N GLU A 18 1.73 1.47 -2.63
CA GLU A 18 1.93 2.39 -1.53
C GLU A 18 0.56 2.78 -0.98
N VAL A 19 0.32 2.49 0.30
CA VAL A 19 -0.92 2.82 1.01
C VAL A 19 -0.58 3.77 2.15
N ARG A 20 -1.12 4.99 2.12
CA ARG A 20 -0.91 5.99 3.16
C ARG A 20 -2.11 6.06 4.08
N LEU A 21 -1.84 6.04 5.38
CA LEU A 21 -2.81 5.98 6.45
C LEU A 21 -2.57 7.12 7.45
N LYS A 22 -3.65 7.65 8.01
CA LYS A 22 -3.58 8.63 9.10
C LYS A 22 -3.51 7.90 10.43
N GLY A 23 -2.52 8.27 11.24
CA GLY A 23 -2.24 7.63 12.53
C GLY A 23 -1.03 6.71 12.47
N HIS A 24 -0.65 6.22 13.64
CA HIS A 24 0.48 5.32 13.83
C HIS A 24 -0.01 3.88 13.92
N ILE A 25 0.59 2.98 13.13
CA ILE A 25 0.43 1.55 13.34
C ILE A 25 1.35 1.14 14.49
N ASP A 26 0.77 0.70 15.60
CA ASP A 26 1.54 0.07 16.68
C ASP A 26 2.31 -1.13 16.14
N GLN A 27 3.57 -1.30 16.57
CA GLN A 27 4.45 -2.38 16.09
C GLN A 27 3.83 -3.79 16.24
N GLN A 28 2.90 -3.97 17.18
CA GLN A 28 2.16 -5.22 17.38
C GLN A 28 1.29 -5.64 16.18
N TRP A 29 0.99 -4.72 15.27
CA TRP A 29 0.23 -4.98 14.04
C TRP A 29 1.13 -5.03 12.81
N GLY A 30 2.46 -4.90 12.96
CA GLY A 30 3.42 -4.99 11.85
C GLY A 30 3.35 -6.34 11.13
N ASP A 31 3.17 -7.43 11.89
CA ASP A 31 3.02 -8.78 11.34
C ASP A 31 1.71 -9.01 10.56
N TRP A 32 0.72 -8.11 10.66
CA TRP A 32 -0.51 -8.24 9.87
C TRP A 32 -0.35 -7.90 8.40
N PHE A 33 0.72 -7.19 8.06
CA PHE A 33 1.02 -6.71 6.72
C PHE A 33 2.16 -7.54 6.13
N GLU A 34 2.05 -8.86 6.19
CA GLU A 34 3.07 -9.80 5.69
C GLU A 34 3.51 -9.44 4.27
N GLY A 35 4.79 -9.10 4.11
CA GLY A 35 5.38 -8.67 2.84
C GLY A 35 5.37 -7.17 2.58
N MET A 36 4.68 -6.37 3.39
CA MET A 36 4.71 -4.90 3.32
C MET A 36 5.62 -4.30 4.38
N THR A 37 6.35 -3.27 3.97
CA THR A 37 7.13 -2.40 4.86
C THR A 37 6.22 -1.31 5.41
N SER A 38 6.18 -1.18 6.73
CA SER A 38 5.45 -0.11 7.41
C SER A 38 6.41 0.96 7.90
N THR A 39 6.33 2.15 7.32
CA THR A 39 7.12 3.32 7.72
C THR A 39 6.22 4.35 8.36
N THR A 40 6.54 4.74 9.60
CA THR A 40 5.88 5.87 10.26
C THR A 40 6.60 7.16 9.90
N GLU A 41 5.85 8.13 9.40
CA GLU A 41 6.34 9.46 9.05
C GLU A 41 6.21 10.42 10.25
N SER A 42 7.06 11.45 10.28
CA SER A 42 7.05 12.50 11.31
C SER A 42 5.76 13.34 11.33
N ASP A 43 4.96 13.33 10.25
CA ASP A 43 3.65 14.01 10.15
C ASP A 43 2.53 13.24 10.88
N GLY A 44 2.83 12.06 11.45
CA GLY A 44 1.85 11.22 12.13
C GLY A 44 1.05 10.32 11.19
N THR A 45 1.56 10.10 9.97
CA THR A 45 1.01 9.15 9.00
C THR A 45 1.84 7.88 8.96
N THR A 46 1.21 6.78 8.56
CA THR A 46 1.90 5.51 8.28
C THR A 46 1.81 5.19 6.80
N VAL A 47 2.94 4.85 6.20
CA VAL A 47 3.06 4.42 4.82
C VAL A 47 3.32 2.92 4.82
N LEU A 48 2.42 2.17 4.20
CA LEU A 48 2.58 0.75 3.92
C LEU A 48 3.02 0.58 2.46
N SER A 49 4.21 0.06 2.21
CA SER A 49 4.70 -0.19 0.86
C SER A 49 5.13 -1.64 0.67
N GLY A 50 4.72 -2.28 -0.42
CA GLY A 50 5.12 -3.65 -0.69
C GLY A 50 4.44 -4.28 -1.91
N PRO A 51 4.94 -5.44 -2.34
CA PRO A 51 4.31 -6.20 -3.41
C PRO A 51 2.99 -6.82 -2.91
N LEU A 52 1.92 -6.63 -3.67
CA LEU A 52 0.67 -7.36 -3.48
C LEU A 52 0.41 -8.23 -4.70
N ILE A 53 0.05 -9.48 -4.44
CA ILE A 53 -0.14 -10.52 -5.46
C ILE A 53 -1.36 -10.29 -6.35
N ASP A 54 -2.40 -9.65 -5.82
CA ASP A 54 -3.66 -9.40 -6.51
C ASP A 54 -4.52 -8.34 -5.79
N GLN A 55 -5.64 -7.97 -6.41
CA GLN A 55 -6.59 -7.00 -5.85
C GLN A 55 -7.30 -7.48 -4.57
N ALA A 56 -7.54 -8.78 -4.38
CA ALA A 56 -8.14 -9.30 -3.15
C ALA A 56 -7.20 -9.10 -1.94
N ALA A 57 -5.88 -9.24 -2.14
CA ALA A 57 -4.89 -8.91 -1.11
C ALA A 57 -4.96 -7.41 -0.73
N LEU A 58 -5.06 -6.52 -1.72
CA LEU A 58 -5.26 -5.08 -1.49
C LEU A 58 -6.58 -4.79 -0.74
N HIS A 59 -7.69 -5.39 -1.17
CA HIS A 59 -8.97 -5.22 -0.48
C HIS A 59 -8.94 -5.76 0.96
N GLY A 60 -8.23 -6.87 1.20
CA GLY A 60 -7.98 -7.40 2.53
C GLY A 60 -7.20 -6.42 3.41
N LEU A 61 -6.16 -5.80 2.85
CA LEU A 61 -5.39 -4.75 3.51
C LEU A 61 -6.26 -3.55 3.90
N LEU A 62 -7.04 -3.01 2.96
CA LEU A 62 -7.91 -1.86 3.20
C LEU A 62 -9.01 -2.16 4.22
N ARG A 63 -9.49 -3.40 4.28
CA ARG A 63 -10.43 -3.83 5.31
C ARG A 63 -9.80 -3.78 6.71
N LYS A 64 -8.58 -4.31 6.87
CA LYS A 64 -7.84 -4.26 8.14
C LYS A 64 -7.63 -2.82 8.62
N VAL A 65 -7.30 -1.91 7.70
CA VAL A 65 -7.20 -0.46 7.99
C VAL A 65 -8.50 0.08 8.59
N GLY A 66 -9.64 -0.29 8.00
CA GLY A 66 -10.96 0.08 8.52
C GLY A 66 -11.27 -0.53 9.90
N ASP A 67 -10.90 -1.80 10.12
CA ASP A 67 -11.05 -2.48 11.41
C ASP A 67 -10.20 -1.84 12.52
N LEU A 68 -9.04 -1.27 12.18
CA LEU A 68 -8.17 -0.52 13.10
C LEU A 68 -8.68 0.92 13.38
N GLY A 69 -9.74 1.36 12.70
CA GLY A 69 -10.25 2.73 12.80
C GLY A 69 -9.31 3.78 12.19
N MET A 70 -8.36 3.35 11.35
CA MET A 70 -7.43 4.25 10.67
C MET A 70 -8.09 4.88 9.45
N THR A 71 -7.71 6.12 9.16
CA THR A 71 -8.21 6.81 7.96
C THR A 71 -7.29 6.52 6.79
N LEU A 72 -7.83 5.94 5.72
CA LEU A 72 -7.13 5.81 4.45
C LEU A 72 -6.93 7.20 3.82
N ILE A 73 -5.69 7.56 3.52
CA ILE A 73 -5.33 8.81 2.85
C ILE A 73 -5.23 8.59 1.35
N SER A 74 -4.42 7.62 0.92
CA SER A 74 -4.20 7.32 -0.51
C SER A 74 -3.79 5.86 -0.74
N VAL A 75 -4.05 5.39 -1.95
CA VAL A 75 -3.58 4.10 -2.48
C VAL A 75 -2.99 4.37 -3.85
N ASN A 76 -1.71 4.07 -4.03
CA ASN A 76 -0.98 4.25 -5.28
C ASN A 76 -0.36 2.92 -5.71
N VAL A 77 -0.41 2.64 -7.01
CA VAL A 77 0.45 1.62 -7.61
C VAL A 77 1.78 2.31 -7.91
N VAL A 78 2.87 1.75 -7.43
CA VAL A 78 4.23 2.26 -7.65
C VAL A 78 5.05 1.22 -8.41
N GLU A 79 5.98 1.66 -9.23
CA GLU A 79 6.98 0.78 -9.81
C GLU A 79 8.07 0.55 -8.74
N PRO A 80 8.64 -0.67 -8.64
CA PRO A 80 9.67 -0.97 -7.64
C PRO A 80 10.98 -0.15 -7.83
N ASP A 81 11.08 0.63 -8.92
CA ASP A 81 12.23 1.50 -9.25
C ASP A 81 12.01 2.97 -8.82
N ASP A 82 10.82 3.35 -8.36
CA ASP A 82 10.48 4.74 -7.96
C ASP A 82 10.87 5.06 -6.49
N VAL A 83 11.83 4.31 -5.93
CA VAL A 83 12.44 4.55 -4.61
C VAL A 83 13.89 4.98 -4.78
N GLU A 84 14.12 6.14 -5.42
CA GLU A 84 15.42 6.84 -5.37
C GLU A 84 15.60 7.69 -4.10
#